data_AF-A0A507BN18-F1
#
_entry.id   AF-A0A507BN18-F1
#
_cell.length_a   1.000
_cell.length_b   1.000
_cell.length_c   1.000
_cell.angle_alpha   90.00
_cell.angle_beta   90.00
_cell.angle_gamma   90.00
#
_symmetry.space_group_name_H-M   'P 1'
#
loop_
_entity.id
_entity.type
_entity.pdbx_description
1 polymer ?
#
loop_
_entity_poly.entity_id
_entity_poly.type
_entity_poly.pdbx_seq_one_letter_code
_entity_poly.pdbx_strand_id
1 'polypeptide(L)'
;MTSKSTPEAEKPEKHSHSVFEAVLERVETVFGHGNHNQFTAKQLQRNAKKCQKDEVLERAKVKKALQQQNTEGAKIYAANAIRKKNEALNFLRLSSRIDAVASRVQTAVTMRAVTQSMAGVVKGMDKAMEAMNLEQISQVMDKFEKQFEDLDVQTGYMENSMGQTTAQTTPQDQIEDLIQQVADENGLELQMAMPGAATKTLGTATVEKEHDELSERLAKLRNG
;
A
#
# COMPACT_ATOMS: atom_id res chain seq x y z
N MET A 1 -9.12 -66.46 26.94
CA MET A 1 -7.92 -65.60 26.82
C MET A 1 -7.42 -65.83 25.40
N THR A 2 -7.54 -64.94 24.42
CA THR A 2 -7.16 -63.51 24.30
C THR A 2 -7.90 -62.96 23.05
N SER A 3 -8.67 -61.86 23.10
CA SER A 3 -8.30 -60.47 22.68
C SER A 3 -7.46 -60.39 21.38
N LYS A 4 -7.69 -59.57 20.36
CA LYS A 4 -8.55 -58.38 20.08
C LYS A 4 -8.35 -58.09 18.57
N SER A 5 -9.41 -57.91 17.78
CA SER A 5 -9.79 -56.65 17.09
C SER A 5 -8.73 -55.90 16.24
N THR A 6 -8.98 -55.90 14.93
CA THR A 6 -8.98 -54.78 13.94
C THR A 6 -7.69 -54.23 13.29
N PRO A 7 -7.83 -53.70 12.05
CA PRO A 7 -6.78 -53.44 11.05
C PRO A 7 -6.37 -51.95 11.00
N GLU A 8 -5.61 -51.58 9.95
CA GLU A 8 -5.47 -50.21 9.41
C GLU A 8 -4.27 -49.37 9.91
N ALA A 9 -3.35 -49.08 8.98
CA ALA A 9 -2.89 -47.73 8.69
C ALA A 9 -1.92 -47.76 7.49
N GLU A 10 -2.51 -47.44 6.33
CA GLU A 10 -1.87 -46.91 5.13
C GLU A 10 -0.76 -45.91 5.48
N LYS A 11 0.37 -45.98 4.77
CA LYS A 11 1.53 -45.12 4.96
C LYS A 11 1.48 -43.98 3.93
N PRO A 12 1.21 -42.71 4.30
CA PRO A 12 1.29 -41.60 3.36
C PRO A 12 2.35 -40.60 3.84
N GLU A 13 3.63 -40.87 3.56
CA GLU A 13 4.70 -39.98 4.10
C GLU A 13 5.82 -39.66 3.10
N LYS A 14 5.51 -39.66 1.80
CA LYS A 14 6.45 -39.18 0.76
C LYS A 14 5.92 -38.05 -0.12
N HIS A 15 4.61 -37.78 -0.12
CA HIS A 15 4.05 -36.70 -0.95
C HIS A 15 4.03 -35.32 -0.26
N SER A 16 3.99 -35.25 1.06
CA SER A 16 3.98 -33.98 1.82
C SER A 16 5.31 -33.22 1.73
N HIS A 17 6.43 -33.95 1.71
CA HIS A 17 7.77 -33.37 1.62
C HIS A 17 8.03 -32.66 0.28
N SER A 18 7.45 -33.15 -0.82
CA SER A 18 7.58 -32.55 -2.17
C SER A 18 6.80 -31.25 -2.32
N VAL A 19 5.61 -31.16 -1.72
CA VAL A 19 4.81 -29.92 -1.77
C VAL A 19 5.45 -28.84 -0.91
N PHE A 20 5.99 -29.22 0.24
CA PHE A 20 6.67 -28.28 1.14
C PHE A 20 7.96 -27.72 0.51
N GLU A 21 8.77 -28.56 -0.15
CA GLU A 21 9.94 -28.10 -0.91
C GLU A 21 9.55 -27.24 -2.12
N ALA A 22 8.52 -27.62 -2.89
CA ALA A 22 8.04 -26.82 -4.01
C ALA A 22 7.50 -25.45 -3.57
N VAL A 23 6.86 -25.38 -2.40
CA VAL A 23 6.41 -24.12 -1.79
C VAL A 23 7.63 -23.32 -1.31
N LEU A 24 8.62 -23.96 -0.69
CA LEU A 24 9.86 -23.33 -0.25
C LEU A 24 10.66 -22.73 -1.41
N GLU A 25 10.81 -23.45 -2.51
CA GLU A 25 11.51 -23.01 -3.72
C GLU A 25 10.78 -21.84 -4.40
N ARG A 26 9.43 -21.88 -4.43
CA ARG A 26 8.61 -20.75 -4.92
C ARG A 26 8.70 -19.53 -4.01
N VAL A 27 8.75 -19.75 -2.70
CA VAL A 27 8.91 -18.71 -1.70
C VAL A 27 10.32 -18.09 -1.80
N GLU A 28 11.38 -18.88 -2.00
CA GLU A 28 12.75 -18.40 -2.24
C GLU A 28 12.90 -17.63 -3.56
N THR A 29 12.20 -18.09 -4.60
CA THR A 29 12.06 -17.33 -5.84
C THR A 29 11.42 -15.97 -5.54
N VAL A 30 10.25 -15.93 -4.88
CA VAL A 30 9.57 -14.67 -4.50
C VAL A 30 10.43 -13.76 -3.60
N PHE A 31 11.30 -14.31 -2.77
CA PHE A 31 12.22 -13.54 -1.91
C PHE A 31 13.31 -12.79 -2.68
N GLY A 32 13.87 -13.37 -3.76
CA GLY A 32 14.75 -12.64 -4.67
C GLY A 32 14.03 -11.49 -5.40
N HIS A 33 12.70 -11.58 -5.51
CA HIS A 33 11.86 -10.59 -6.19
C HIS A 33 11.38 -9.44 -5.28
N GLY A 34 11.59 -9.48 -3.96
CA GLY A 34 11.16 -8.40 -3.05
C GLY A 34 11.77 -7.03 -3.40
N ASN A 35 13.10 -6.99 -3.58
CA ASN A 35 13.82 -5.80 -4.04
C ASN A 35 13.48 -5.46 -5.50
N HIS A 36 13.25 -6.47 -6.34
CA HIS A 36 12.83 -6.28 -7.72
C HIS A 36 11.44 -5.63 -7.82
N ASN A 37 10.51 -5.99 -6.94
CA ASN A 37 9.15 -5.43 -6.91
C ASN A 37 9.16 -3.96 -6.49
N GLN A 38 9.94 -3.57 -5.48
CA GLN A 38 10.12 -2.16 -5.13
C GLN A 38 10.78 -1.36 -6.26
N PHE A 39 11.80 -1.94 -6.92
CA PHE A 39 12.43 -1.32 -8.08
C PHE A 39 11.44 -1.16 -9.24
N THR A 40 10.59 -2.16 -9.47
CA THR A 40 9.54 -2.16 -10.48
C THR A 40 8.48 -1.11 -10.17
N ALA A 41 8.01 -0.99 -8.93
CA ALA A 41 7.09 0.08 -8.51
C ALA A 41 7.69 1.46 -8.81
N LYS A 42 8.94 1.73 -8.39
CA LYS A 42 9.63 3.00 -8.69
C LYS A 42 9.81 3.24 -10.19
N GLN A 43 10.04 2.19 -10.98
CA GLN A 43 10.13 2.30 -12.44
C GLN A 43 8.77 2.66 -13.06
N LEU A 44 7.69 2.06 -12.56
CA LEU A 44 6.32 2.38 -13.00
C LEU A 44 5.93 3.81 -12.62
N GLN A 45 6.29 4.31 -11.43
CA GLN A 45 6.10 5.72 -11.06
C GLN A 45 6.85 6.66 -12.00
N ARG A 46 8.09 6.33 -12.38
CA ARG A 46 8.86 7.11 -13.36
C ARG A 46 8.17 7.11 -14.73
N ASN A 47 7.66 5.96 -15.17
CA ASN A 47 6.89 5.87 -16.43
C ASN A 47 5.58 6.66 -16.36
N ALA A 48 4.87 6.65 -15.23
CA ALA A 48 3.68 7.47 -15.01
C ALA A 48 3.99 8.97 -15.14
N LYS A 49 5.05 9.45 -14.47
CA LYS A 49 5.53 10.84 -14.58
C LYS A 49 5.94 11.21 -16.01
N LYS A 50 6.57 10.28 -16.74
CA LYS A 50 6.91 10.49 -18.15
C LYS A 50 5.66 10.67 -19.01
N CYS A 51 4.67 9.79 -18.86
CA CYS A 51 3.40 9.92 -19.58
C CYS A 51 2.64 11.21 -19.23
N GLN A 52 2.70 11.69 -17.99
CA GLN A 52 2.15 13.00 -17.60
C GLN A 52 2.85 14.16 -18.31
N LYS A 53 4.18 14.13 -18.41
CA LYS A 53 4.93 15.15 -19.17
C LYS A 53 4.56 15.13 -20.64
N ASP A 54 4.48 13.94 -21.25
CA ASP A 54 4.08 13.78 -22.64
C ASP A 54 2.64 14.29 -22.88
N GLU A 55 1.72 14.05 -21.93
CA GLU A 55 0.36 14.56 -21.98
C GLU A 55 0.29 16.10 -22.00
N VAL A 56 1.08 16.77 -21.15
CA VAL A 56 1.17 18.24 -21.13
C VAL A 56 1.72 18.77 -22.46
N LEU A 57 2.72 18.09 -23.04
CA LEU A 57 3.29 18.47 -24.34
C LEU A 57 2.26 18.32 -25.47
N GLU A 58 1.50 17.22 -25.50
CA GLU A 58 0.44 17.02 -26.49
C GLU A 58 -0.69 18.05 -26.33
N ARG A 59 -1.09 18.41 -25.10
CA ARG A 59 -2.02 19.52 -24.86
C ARG A 59 -1.50 20.85 -25.39
N ALA A 60 -0.21 21.13 -25.25
CA ALA A 60 0.39 22.35 -25.80
C ALA A 60 0.33 22.35 -27.34
N LYS A 61 0.52 21.20 -27.99
CA LYS A 61 0.35 21.04 -29.45
C LYS A 61 -1.10 21.25 -29.89
N VAL A 62 -2.08 20.76 -29.12
CA VAL A 62 -3.52 21.04 -29.38
C VAL A 62 -3.77 22.55 -29.41
N LYS A 63 -3.28 23.29 -28.41
CA LYS A 63 -3.45 24.76 -28.36
C LYS A 63 -2.86 25.44 -29.60
N LYS A 64 -1.67 25.03 -30.04
CA LYS A 64 -1.03 25.56 -31.25
C LYS A 64 -1.79 25.20 -32.52
N ALA A 65 -2.26 23.96 -32.66
CA ALA A 65 -3.02 23.51 -33.83
C ALA A 65 -4.37 24.26 -33.96
N LEU A 66 -5.03 24.56 -32.83
CA LEU A 66 -6.24 25.37 -32.80
C LEU A 66 -5.99 26.82 -33.24
N GLN A 67 -4.88 27.44 -32.82
CA GLN A 67 -4.48 28.77 -33.27
C GLN A 67 -4.21 28.84 -34.78
N GLN A 68 -3.71 27.74 -35.35
CA GLN A 68 -3.45 27.60 -36.79
C GLN A 68 -4.70 27.19 -37.59
N GLN A 69 -5.88 27.16 -36.96
CA GLN A 69 -7.14 26.67 -37.55
C GLN A 69 -7.08 25.24 -38.12
N ASN A 70 -6.10 24.43 -37.70
CA ASN A 70 -5.97 23.03 -38.10
C ASN A 70 -6.76 22.13 -37.14
N THR A 71 -8.06 22.03 -37.39
CA THR A 71 -9.02 21.28 -36.55
C THR A 71 -8.76 19.77 -36.55
N GLU A 72 -8.34 19.20 -37.68
CA GLU A 72 -8.06 17.76 -37.78
C GLU A 72 -6.77 17.39 -37.02
N GLY A 73 -5.71 18.20 -37.13
CA GLY A 73 -4.50 18.02 -36.34
C GLY A 73 -4.75 18.17 -34.83
N ALA A 74 -5.59 19.13 -34.44
CA ALA A 74 -5.97 19.33 -33.03
C ALA A 74 -6.69 18.11 -32.44
N LYS A 75 -7.59 17.45 -33.19
CA LYS A 75 -8.27 16.22 -32.75
C LYS A 75 -7.29 15.07 -32.51
N ILE A 76 -6.30 14.89 -33.39
CA ILE A 76 -5.28 13.83 -33.25
C ILE A 76 -4.42 14.07 -32.00
N TYR A 77 -3.93 15.30 -31.79
CA TYR A 77 -3.16 15.64 -30.59
C TYR A 77 -3.99 15.52 -29.31
N ALA A 78 -5.28 15.86 -29.35
CA ALA A 78 -6.18 15.71 -28.21
C ALA A 78 -6.40 14.24 -27.84
N ALA A 79 -6.62 13.37 -28.83
CA ALA A 79 -6.73 11.93 -28.62
C ALA A 79 -5.45 11.34 -28.00
N ASN A 80 -4.28 11.78 -28.48
CA ASN A 80 -2.99 11.38 -27.91
C ASN A 80 -2.81 11.85 -26.46
N ALA A 81 -3.22 13.08 -26.14
CA ALA A 81 -3.18 13.59 -24.77
C ALA A 81 -4.07 12.76 -23.83
N ILE A 82 -5.30 12.45 -24.23
CA ILE A 82 -6.22 11.60 -23.44
C ILE A 82 -5.62 10.21 -23.24
N ARG A 83 -5.07 9.60 -24.29
CA ARG A 83 -4.41 8.30 -24.20
C ARG A 83 -3.26 8.33 -23.20
N LYS A 84 -2.39 9.35 -23.26
CA LYS A 84 -1.26 9.51 -22.34
C LYS A 84 -1.69 9.74 -20.89
N LYS A 85 -2.78 10.49 -20.66
CA LYS A 85 -3.39 10.63 -19.34
C LYS A 85 -3.83 9.28 -18.76
N ASN A 86 -4.53 8.47 -19.58
CA ASN A 86 -5.00 7.15 -19.15
C ASN A 86 -3.84 6.17 -18.90
N GLU A 87 -2.81 6.17 -19.77
CA GLU A 87 -1.58 5.40 -19.56
C GLU A 87 -0.91 5.78 -18.22
N ALA A 88 -0.81 7.08 -17.91
CA ALA A 88 -0.23 7.54 -16.64
C ALA A 88 -1.00 7.06 -15.41
N LEU A 89 -2.33 7.16 -15.43
CA LEU A 89 -3.19 6.67 -14.33
C LEU A 89 -3.06 5.15 -14.15
N ASN A 90 -2.98 4.40 -15.25
CA ASN A 90 -2.81 2.94 -15.19
C ASN A 90 -1.44 2.56 -14.58
N PHE A 91 -0.37 3.24 -14.97
CA PHE A 91 0.95 3.03 -14.35
C PHE A 91 0.98 3.40 -12.87
N LEU A 92 0.30 4.47 -12.47
CA LEU A 92 0.21 4.87 -11.07
C LEU A 92 -0.54 3.81 -10.24
N ARG A 93 -1.70 3.35 -10.73
CA ARG A 93 -2.48 2.27 -10.08
C ARG A 93 -1.67 0.99 -9.96
N LEU A 94 -0.99 0.59 -11.03
CA LEU A 94 -0.16 -0.62 -11.02
C LEU A 94 1.02 -0.48 -10.04
N SER A 95 1.68 0.70 -10.02
CA SER A 95 2.75 0.96 -9.06
C SER A 95 2.28 0.84 -7.62
N SER A 96 1.14 1.43 -7.26
CA SER A 96 0.61 1.36 -5.89
C SER A 96 0.30 -0.08 -5.49
N ARG A 97 -0.25 -0.88 -6.40
CA ARG A 97 -0.51 -2.31 -6.16
C ARG A 97 0.79 -3.10 -5.96
N ILE A 98 1.82 -2.87 -6.79
CA ILE A 98 3.10 -3.55 -6.64
C ILE A 98 3.81 -3.14 -5.34
N ASP A 99 3.71 -1.87 -4.95
CA ASP A 99 4.31 -1.38 -3.70
C ASP A 99 3.64 -2.02 -2.47
N ALA A 100 2.30 -2.14 -2.48
CA ALA A 100 1.56 -2.85 -1.44
C ALA A 100 1.96 -4.35 -1.36
N VAL A 101 2.13 -5.01 -2.51
CA VAL A 101 2.62 -6.40 -2.55
C VAL A 101 4.06 -6.49 -2.05
N ALA A 102 4.93 -5.56 -2.43
CA ALA A 102 6.32 -5.53 -1.97
C ALA A 102 6.41 -5.36 -0.44
N SER A 103 5.56 -4.51 0.15
CA SER A 103 5.46 -4.33 1.61
C SER A 103 5.06 -5.63 2.33
N ARG A 104 4.06 -6.35 1.80
CA ARG A 104 3.65 -7.67 2.34
C ARG A 104 4.75 -8.72 2.19
N VAL A 105 5.47 -8.74 1.06
CA VAL A 105 6.61 -9.64 0.87
C VAL A 105 7.72 -9.31 1.86
N GLN A 106 8.04 -8.02 2.07
CA GLN A 106 9.06 -7.59 3.03
C GLN A 106 8.72 -8.04 4.46
N THR A 107 7.46 -7.90 4.85
CA THR A 107 6.93 -8.42 6.11
C THR A 107 7.19 -9.92 6.25
N ALA A 108 6.86 -10.69 5.21
CA ALA A 108 7.06 -12.14 5.22
C ALA A 108 8.55 -12.53 5.28
N VAL A 109 9.45 -11.77 4.64
CA VAL A 109 10.91 -11.94 4.75
C VAL A 109 11.35 -11.76 6.19
N THR A 110 10.94 -10.65 6.80
CA THR A 110 11.30 -10.31 8.18
C THR A 110 10.80 -11.38 9.15
N MET A 111 9.54 -11.81 9.02
CA MET A 111 8.98 -12.86 9.86
C MET A 111 9.72 -14.19 9.68
N ARG A 112 10.11 -14.56 8.45
CA ARG A 112 10.92 -15.76 8.21
C ARG A 112 12.28 -15.69 8.88
N ALA A 113 12.95 -14.53 8.85
CA ALA A 113 14.25 -14.34 9.51
C ALA A 113 14.13 -14.52 11.04
N VAL A 114 13.06 -13.99 11.63
CA VAL A 114 12.74 -14.18 13.05
C VAL A 114 12.50 -15.66 13.37
N THR A 115 11.67 -16.34 12.58
CA THR A 115 11.42 -17.79 12.76
C THR A 115 12.70 -18.63 12.65
N GLN A 116 13.59 -18.30 11.72
CA GLN A 116 14.88 -18.99 11.59
C GLN A 116 15.81 -18.74 12.79
N SER A 117 15.87 -17.51 13.29
CA SER A 117 16.61 -17.15 14.50
C SER A 117 16.11 -17.93 15.72
N MET A 118 14.79 -17.97 15.93
CA MET A 118 14.19 -18.74 17.03
C MET A 118 14.45 -20.24 16.89
N ALA A 119 14.36 -20.80 15.69
CA ALA A 119 14.68 -22.21 15.46
C ALA A 119 16.15 -22.54 15.80
N GLY A 120 17.07 -21.59 15.60
CA GLY A 120 18.46 -21.71 16.02
C GLY A 120 18.63 -21.72 17.54
N VAL A 121 17.92 -20.83 18.24
CA VAL A 121 17.94 -20.76 19.71
C VAL A 121 17.36 -22.03 20.34
N VAL A 122 16.22 -22.51 19.84
CA VAL A 122 15.59 -23.76 20.32
C VAL A 122 16.52 -24.95 20.14
N LYS A 123 17.15 -25.10 18.96
CA LYS A 123 18.16 -26.15 18.75
C LYS A 123 19.39 -26.01 19.66
N GLY A 124 19.79 -24.77 19.98
CA GLY A 124 20.85 -24.51 20.95
C GLY A 124 20.46 -24.94 22.36
N MET A 125 19.18 -24.75 22.72
CA MET A 125 18.62 -25.14 24.01
C MET A 125 18.56 -26.65 24.15
N ASP A 126 18.09 -27.36 23.12
CA ASP A 126 18.05 -28.83 23.09
C ASP A 126 19.44 -29.43 23.34
N LYS A 127 20.47 -28.92 22.65
CA LYS A 127 21.87 -29.36 22.84
C LYS A 127 22.42 -29.05 24.24
N ALA A 128 22.09 -27.89 24.79
CA ALA A 128 22.54 -27.50 26.13
C ALA A 128 21.87 -28.34 27.22
N MET A 129 20.60 -28.70 27.03
CA MET A 129 19.86 -29.63 27.90
C MET A 129 20.40 -31.06 27.81
N GLU A 130 20.72 -31.55 26.61
CA GLU A 130 21.36 -32.87 26.42
C GLU A 130 22.72 -32.96 27.12
N ALA A 131 23.50 -31.87 27.11
CA ALA A 131 24.80 -31.80 27.76
C ALA A 131 24.73 -31.58 29.28
N MET A 132 23.53 -31.37 29.86
CA MET A 132 23.31 -30.93 31.25
C MET A 132 24.21 -29.76 31.68
N ASN A 133 24.54 -28.87 30.73
CA ASN A 133 25.47 -27.78 30.99
C ASN A 133 24.69 -26.52 31.41
N LEU A 134 24.62 -26.27 32.73
CA LEU A 134 23.88 -25.14 33.31
C LEU A 134 24.37 -23.77 32.81
N GLU A 135 25.67 -23.61 32.55
CA GLU A 135 26.25 -22.38 31.99
C GLU A 135 25.74 -22.13 30.57
N GLN A 136 25.73 -23.17 29.74
CA GLN A 136 25.21 -23.08 28.37
C GLN A 136 23.70 -22.88 28.34
N ILE A 137 22.96 -23.49 29.27
CA ILE A 137 21.53 -23.28 29.42
C ILE A 137 21.26 -21.80 29.77
N SER A 138 21.99 -21.22 30.73
CA SER A 138 21.87 -19.80 31.07
C SER A 138 22.12 -18.90 29.85
N GLN A 139 23.20 -19.14 29.10
CA GLN A 139 23.52 -18.35 27.91
C GLN A 139 22.49 -18.49 26.78
N VAL A 140 21.85 -19.66 26.64
CA VAL A 140 20.79 -19.85 25.65
C VAL A 140 19.50 -19.19 26.11
N MET A 141 19.19 -19.20 27.40
CA MET A 141 18.03 -18.49 27.95
C MET A 141 18.17 -16.97 27.81
N ASP A 142 19.34 -16.40 28.08
CA ASP A 142 19.59 -14.97 27.86
C ASP A 142 19.41 -14.58 26.37
N LYS A 143 19.84 -15.46 25.46
CA LYS A 143 19.62 -15.28 24.01
C LYS A 143 18.16 -15.44 23.60
N PHE A 144 17.43 -16.36 24.25
CA PHE A 144 16.01 -16.55 24.02
C PHE A 144 15.23 -15.32 24.46
N GLU A 145 15.49 -14.80 25.66
CA GLU A 145 14.85 -13.60 26.19
C GLU A 145 15.10 -12.39 25.27
N LYS A 146 16.35 -12.20 24.84
CA LYS A 146 16.69 -11.14 23.88
C LYS A 146 15.99 -11.31 22.52
N GLN A 147 15.96 -12.52 21.95
CA GLN A 147 15.26 -12.76 20.69
C GLN A 147 13.74 -12.63 20.81
N PHE A 148 13.19 -12.93 21.99
CA PHE A 148 11.77 -12.79 22.26
C PHE A 148 11.37 -11.33 22.45
N GLU A 149 12.19 -10.54 23.17
CA GLU A 149 12.02 -9.08 23.28
C GLU A 149 12.16 -8.40 21.91
N ASP A 150 13.19 -8.76 21.13
CA ASP A 150 13.37 -8.26 19.77
C ASP A 150 12.16 -8.62 18.88
N LEU A 151 11.60 -9.84 19.03
CA LEU A 151 10.41 -10.26 18.31
C LEU A 151 9.20 -9.45 18.73
N ASP A 152 8.93 -9.28 20.03
CA ASP A 152 7.78 -8.55 20.55
C ASP A 152 7.81 -7.07 20.13
N VAL A 153 8.99 -6.44 20.22
CA VAL A 153 9.22 -5.09 19.73
C VAL A 153 9.00 -5.04 18.21
N GLN A 154 9.56 -5.97 17.44
CA GLN A 154 9.45 -6.01 15.99
C GLN A 154 8.01 -6.29 15.52
N THR A 155 7.27 -7.18 16.20
CA THR A 155 5.85 -7.42 15.95
C THR A 155 5.01 -6.22 16.34
N GLY A 156 5.30 -5.54 17.45
CA GLY A 156 4.62 -4.30 17.84
C GLY A 156 4.82 -3.19 16.81
N TYR A 157 6.05 -2.99 16.32
CA TYR A 157 6.33 -2.01 15.25
C TYR A 157 5.67 -2.41 13.92
N MET A 158 5.71 -3.70 13.58
CA MET A 158 5.13 -4.22 12.35
C MET A 158 3.60 -4.17 12.39
N GLU A 159 2.96 -4.49 13.50
CA GLU A 159 1.51 -4.45 13.70
C GLU A 159 0.99 -3.01 13.79
N ASN A 160 1.75 -2.08 14.38
CA ASN A 160 1.43 -0.65 14.30
C ASN A 160 1.54 -0.11 12.86
N SER A 161 2.54 -0.57 12.10
CA SER A 161 2.72 -0.16 10.70
C SER A 161 1.77 -0.89 9.72
N MET A 162 1.40 -2.15 9.99
CA MET A 162 0.52 -2.98 9.17
C MET A 162 -0.94 -2.90 9.57
N GLY A 163 -1.27 -2.58 10.81
CA GLY A 163 -2.63 -2.28 11.28
C GLY A 163 -3.21 -1.08 10.54
N GLN A 164 -2.36 -0.11 10.21
CA GLN A 164 -2.63 0.97 9.27
C GLN A 164 -2.80 0.47 7.82
N THR A 165 -2.09 -0.58 7.41
CA THR A 165 -2.04 -1.06 6.01
C THR A 165 -3.11 -2.13 5.68
N THR A 166 -3.64 -2.86 6.65
CA THR A 166 -4.55 -4.01 6.43
C THR A 166 -6.01 -3.67 6.71
N ALA A 167 -6.29 -2.73 7.62
CA ALA A 167 -7.61 -2.09 7.72
C ALA A 167 -7.88 -1.12 6.55
N GLN A 168 -6.82 -0.63 5.89
CA GLN A 168 -6.87 0.14 4.64
C GLN A 168 -6.75 -0.74 3.39
N THR A 169 -7.69 -1.66 3.16
CA THR A 169 -8.10 -1.89 1.76
C THR A 169 -8.98 -0.71 1.34
N THR A 170 -8.37 0.48 1.36
CA THR A 170 -8.87 1.78 0.90
C THR A 170 -10.38 2.02 1.12
N PRO A 171 -10.82 2.35 2.36
CA PRO A 171 -12.13 2.94 2.55
C PRO A 171 -12.21 4.18 1.66
N GLN A 172 -13.17 4.20 0.74
CA GLN A 172 -13.29 5.24 -0.28
C GLN A 172 -13.38 6.63 0.36
N ASP A 173 -14.05 6.70 1.51
CA ASP A 173 -14.22 7.88 2.35
C ASP A 173 -12.89 8.49 2.81
N GLN A 174 -11.91 7.69 3.23
CA GLN A 174 -10.60 8.20 3.69
C GLN A 174 -9.74 8.71 2.53
N ILE A 175 -9.94 8.18 1.32
CA ILE A 175 -9.29 8.70 0.11
C ILE A 175 -9.92 10.04 -0.27
N GLU A 176 -11.25 10.13 -0.21
CA GLU A 176 -12.00 11.36 -0.51
C GLU A 176 -11.66 12.47 0.50
N ASP A 177 -11.58 12.15 1.79
CA ASP A 177 -11.15 13.08 2.84
C ASP A 177 -9.70 13.56 2.63
N LEU A 178 -8.78 12.66 2.27
CA LEU A 178 -7.39 13.04 1.99
C LEU A 178 -7.28 13.88 0.71
N ILE A 179 -8.06 13.56 -0.33
CA ILE A 179 -8.12 14.36 -1.55
C ILE A 179 -8.69 15.74 -1.25
N GLN A 180 -9.74 15.84 -0.42
CA GLN A 180 -10.35 17.09 0.00
C GLN A 180 -9.35 17.92 0.82
N GLN A 181 -8.72 17.32 1.83
CA GLN A 181 -7.73 18.00 2.67
C GLN A 181 -6.55 18.53 1.84
N VAL A 182 -6.01 17.73 0.92
CA VAL A 182 -4.92 18.17 0.02
C VAL A 182 -5.41 19.22 -0.97
N ALA A 183 -6.67 19.16 -1.41
CA ALA A 183 -7.27 20.19 -2.27
C ALA A 183 -7.43 21.53 -1.53
N ASP A 184 -7.86 21.49 -0.27
CA ASP A 184 -8.01 22.66 0.61
C ASP A 184 -6.63 23.30 0.88
N GLU A 185 -5.62 22.49 1.21
CA GLU A 185 -4.25 22.92 1.48
C GLU A 185 -3.57 23.54 0.24
N ASN A 186 -3.96 23.15 -0.98
CA ASN A 186 -3.41 23.67 -2.23
C ASN A 186 -4.32 24.71 -2.92
N GLY A 187 -5.42 25.13 -2.29
CA GLY A 187 -6.37 26.10 -2.84
C GLY A 187 -7.06 25.63 -4.14
N LEU A 188 -7.26 24.32 -4.29
CA LEU A 188 -7.83 23.68 -5.48
C LEU A 188 -9.37 23.63 -5.49
N GLU A 189 -10.04 24.07 -4.41
CA GLU A 189 -11.50 23.99 -4.23
C GLU A 189 -12.32 24.63 -5.37
N LEU A 190 -11.80 25.65 -6.06
CA LEU A 190 -12.60 26.37 -7.05
C LEU A 190 -12.83 25.59 -8.37
N GLN A 191 -12.22 24.42 -8.56
CA GLN A 191 -12.27 23.71 -9.84
C GLN A 191 -12.81 22.28 -9.77
N MET A 192 -12.98 21.71 -8.58
CA MET A 192 -13.49 20.33 -8.42
C MET A 192 -15.01 20.28 -8.18
N ALA A 193 -15.61 21.37 -7.68
CA ALA A 193 -17.05 21.47 -7.44
C ALA A 193 -17.91 21.74 -8.70
N MET A 194 -17.33 21.89 -9.90
CA MET A 194 -18.11 22.15 -11.12
C MET A 194 -17.62 21.41 -12.37
N PRO A 195 -17.97 20.13 -12.55
CA PRO A 195 -18.16 19.59 -13.89
C PRO A 195 -19.56 20.00 -14.37
N GLY A 196 -19.76 21.24 -14.82
CA GLY A 196 -21.00 21.59 -15.53
C GLY A 196 -21.51 23.02 -15.58
N ALA A 197 -20.94 24.00 -14.87
CA ALA A 197 -21.44 25.37 -14.97
C ALA A 197 -20.70 26.13 -16.08
N ALA A 198 -21.36 26.24 -17.22
CA ALA A 198 -21.05 27.19 -18.26
C ALA A 198 -20.75 28.57 -17.67
N THR A 199 -19.68 29.17 -18.18
CA THR A 199 -19.39 30.61 -18.22
C THR A 199 -20.65 31.47 -18.05
N LYS A 200 -20.89 31.97 -16.83
CA LYS A 200 -21.74 33.15 -16.65
C LYS A 200 -21.14 34.04 -15.58
N THR A 201 -20.74 35.19 -16.07
CA THR A 201 -20.27 36.38 -15.37
C THR A 201 -21.20 36.85 -14.26
N LEU A 202 -20.59 37.49 -13.25
CA LEU A 202 -21.11 38.48 -12.29
C LEU A 202 -21.79 38.00 -10.99
N GLY A 203 -21.26 38.50 -9.86
CA GLY A 203 -22.11 38.96 -8.75
C GLY A 203 -21.58 38.70 -7.33
N THR A 204 -20.76 39.61 -6.80
CA THR A 204 -20.23 39.68 -5.43
C THR A 204 -21.32 39.96 -4.36
N ALA A 205 -22.51 39.37 -4.47
CA ALA A 205 -23.67 39.73 -3.65
C ALA A 205 -24.18 38.60 -2.73
N THR A 206 -23.56 37.41 -2.76
CA THR A 206 -23.99 36.27 -1.94
C THR A 206 -23.30 36.20 -0.57
N VAL A 207 -22.10 36.77 -0.43
CA VAL A 207 -21.32 36.70 0.83
C VAL A 207 -21.90 37.61 1.92
N GLU A 208 -22.54 38.72 1.57
CA GLU A 208 -23.09 39.66 2.57
C GLU A 208 -24.38 39.13 3.22
N LYS A 209 -25.21 38.37 2.49
CA LYS A 209 -26.48 37.85 3.05
C LYS A 209 -26.28 36.74 4.07
N GLU A 210 -25.26 35.89 3.90
CA GLU A 210 -24.99 34.82 4.86
C GLU A 210 -24.40 35.37 6.18
N HIS A 211 -23.64 36.46 6.12
CA HIS A 211 -23.04 37.07 7.31
C HIS A 211 -24.08 37.79 8.19
N ASP A 212 -25.09 38.43 7.57
CA ASP A 212 -26.18 39.09 8.29
C ASP A 212 -27.10 38.08 8.98
N GLU A 213 -27.45 36.97 8.33
CA GLU A 213 -28.29 35.92 8.92
C GLU A 213 -27.63 35.22 10.12
N LEU A 214 -26.31 35.00 10.07
CA LEU A 214 -25.54 34.44 11.19
C LEU A 214 -25.45 35.41 12.37
N SER A 215 -25.27 36.71 12.07
CA SER A 215 -25.21 37.77 13.09
C SER A 215 -26.55 37.91 13.83
N GLU A 216 -27.67 37.79 13.13
CA GLU A 216 -29.01 37.84 13.73
C GLU A 216 -29.32 36.61 14.59
N ARG A 217 -28.86 35.41 14.19
CA ARG A 217 -29.00 34.17 14.98
C ARG A 217 -28.18 34.21 16.27
N LEU A 218 -26.96 34.75 16.22
CA LEU A 218 -26.11 34.92 17.42
C LEU A 218 -26.67 35.95 18.40
N ALA A 219 -27.30 37.02 17.89
CA ALA A 219 -27.97 38.00 18.74
C ALA A 219 -29.18 37.40 19.49
N LYS A 220 -29.95 36.52 18.84
CA LYS A 220 -31.08 35.82 19.46
C LYS A 220 -30.65 34.79 20.51
N LEU A 221 -29.49 34.16 20.36
CA LEU A 221 -28.95 33.24 21.37
C LEU A 221 -28.33 33.94 22.59
N ARG A 222 -27.95 35.22 22.48
CA ARG A 222 -27.36 35.98 23.59
C ARG A 222 -28.40 36.61 24.52
N ASN A 223 -29.63 36.79 24.03
CA ASN A 223 -30.71 37.45 24.75
C ASN A 223 -31.85 36.49 25.16
N GLY A 224 -31.62 35.16 25.08
CA GLY A 224 -32.50 34.12 25.61
C GLY A 224 -31.78 33.32 26.68
#